data_AF-A0A6P0TTJ4-F1
#
_entry.id   AF-A0A6P0TTJ4-F1
#
_cell.length_a   1.000
_cell.length_b   1.000
_cell.length_c   1.000
_cell.angle_alpha   90.00
_cell.angle_beta   90.00
_cell.angle_gamma   90.00
#
_symmetry.space_group_name_H-M   'P 1'
#
loop_
_entity.id
_entity.type
_entity.pdbx_description
1 polymer ?
#
loop_
_entity_poly.entity_id
_entity_poly.type
_entity_poly.pdbx_seq_one_letter_code
_entity_poly.pdbx_strand_id
1 'polypeptide(L)'
;LDTVIHKGKPGETYNIGGNNEVKNIDLVRMLCQIMDELAKDLPVQPCEKLITFVKDRPGHDRRYAIDATKIKTELGWQPSVTVEEGLRQTVEWFLNNRNWWEPLLSEEYQAYYQKVYASS
;
A
#
# COMPACT_ATOMS: atom_id res chain seq x y z
N LEU A 1 -2.39 16.89 -3.70
CA LEU A 1 -3.12 17.80 -2.78
C LEU A 1 -2.98 19.26 -3.19
N ASP A 2 -1.75 19.71 -3.48
CA ASP A 2 -1.45 21.07 -3.96
C ASP A 2 -2.39 21.59 -5.09
N THR A 3 -2.65 20.76 -6.11
CA THR A 3 -3.53 21.15 -7.24
C THR A 3 -4.95 21.47 -6.80
N VAL A 4 -5.51 20.74 -5.82
CA VAL A 4 -6.86 20.99 -5.30
C VAL A 4 -6.89 22.26 -4.47
N ILE A 5 -5.84 22.50 -3.68
CA ILE A 5 -5.72 23.71 -2.86
C ILE A 5 -5.69 24.98 -3.73
N HIS A 6 -4.94 24.96 -4.84
CA HIS A 6 -4.74 26.14 -5.67
C HIS A 6 -5.77 26.31 -6.79
N LYS A 7 -6.37 25.23 -7.28
CA LYS A 7 -7.24 25.24 -8.47
C LYS A 7 -8.63 24.67 -8.23
N GLY A 8 -8.88 24.09 -7.06
CA GLY A 8 -10.20 23.57 -6.69
C GLY A 8 -11.22 24.68 -6.53
N LYS A 9 -12.47 24.39 -6.88
CA LYS A 9 -13.58 25.33 -6.68
C LYS A 9 -14.15 25.16 -5.27
N PRO A 10 -14.43 26.25 -4.53
CA PRO A 10 -15.09 26.16 -3.24
C PRO A 10 -16.43 25.42 -3.33
N GLY A 11 -16.68 24.49 -2.40
CA GLY A 11 -17.90 23.68 -2.37
C GLY A 11 -17.87 22.41 -3.21
N GLU A 12 -16.84 22.20 -4.03
CA GLU A 12 -16.70 20.98 -4.84
C GLU A 12 -15.91 19.87 -4.13
N THR A 13 -16.33 18.62 -4.34
CA THR A 13 -15.59 17.42 -3.92
C THR A 13 -14.83 16.83 -5.10
N TYR A 14 -13.56 16.49 -4.90
CA TYR A 14 -12.70 15.84 -5.89
C TYR A 14 -12.16 14.53 -5.32
N ASN A 15 -12.52 13.41 -5.96
CA ASN A 15 -11.94 12.11 -5.65
C ASN A 15 -10.49 12.04 -6.14
N ILE A 16 -9.58 11.57 -5.29
CA ILE A 16 -8.16 11.38 -5.61
C ILE A 16 -7.89 9.87 -5.61
N GLY A 17 -7.42 9.34 -6.74
CA GLY A 17 -7.15 7.92 -6.89
C GLY A 17 -6.05 7.65 -7.91
N GLY A 18 -5.31 6.56 -7.72
CA GLY A 18 -4.23 6.14 -8.61
C GLY A 18 -4.69 5.64 -9.98
N ASN A 19 -6.00 5.55 -10.22
CA ASN A 19 -6.61 4.92 -11.40
C ASN A 19 -6.11 3.49 -11.69
N ASN A 20 -5.63 2.80 -10.65
CA ASN A 20 -5.00 1.48 -10.73
C ASN A 20 -5.79 0.53 -9.84
N GLU A 21 -6.67 -0.28 -10.43
CA GLU A 21 -7.26 -1.42 -9.75
C GLU A 21 -6.26 -2.56 -9.75
N VAL A 22 -5.67 -2.85 -8.59
CA VAL A 22 -4.73 -3.97 -8.40
C VAL A 22 -5.33 -4.91 -7.37
N LYS A 23 -5.35 -6.21 -7.66
CA LYS A 23 -5.79 -7.21 -6.68
C LYS A 23 -4.75 -7.31 -5.58
N ASN A 24 -5.17 -7.51 -4.33
CA ASN A 24 -4.26 -7.66 -3.20
C ASN A 24 -3.16 -8.71 -3.46
N ILE A 25 -3.51 -9.84 -4.09
CA ILE A 25 -2.52 -10.89 -4.40
C ILE A 25 -1.45 -10.42 -5.39
N ASP A 26 -1.82 -9.61 -6.38
CA ASP A 26 -0.87 -9.10 -7.37
C ASP A 26 0.05 -8.05 -6.72
N LEU A 27 -0.50 -7.22 -5.82
CA LEU A 27 0.28 -6.27 -5.03
C LEU A 27 1.28 -6.97 -4.10
N VAL A 28 0.86 -8.04 -3.41
CA VAL A 28 1.73 -8.83 -2.53
C VAL A 28 2.84 -9.51 -3.33
N ARG A 29 2.55 -10.05 -4.52
CA ARG A 29 3.58 -10.63 -5.40
C ARG A 29 4.60 -9.61 -5.87
N MET A 30 4.15 -8.42 -6.29
CA MET A 30 5.06 -7.32 -6.66
C MET A 30 5.94 -6.94 -5.46
N LEU A 31 5.38 -6.87 -4.25
CA LEU A 31 6.13 -6.61 -3.04
C LEU A 31 7.19 -7.69 -2.79
N CYS A 32 6.84 -8.98 -2.88
CA CYS A 32 7.78 -10.08 -2.71
C CYS A 32 8.96 -9.99 -3.68
N GLN A 33 8.69 -9.69 -4.96
CA GLN A 33 9.74 -9.52 -5.98
C GLN A 33 10.69 -8.37 -5.64
N ILE A 34 10.15 -7.21 -5.26
CA ILE A 34 10.94 -6.04 -4.86
C ILE A 34 11.77 -6.36 -3.60
N MET A 35 11.19 -7.06 -2.63
CA MET A 35 11.91 -7.47 -1.42
C MET A 35 13.06 -8.43 -1.75
N ASP A 36 12.82 -9.42 -2.61
CA ASP A 36 13.85 -10.38 -3.04
C ASP A 36 15.02 -9.70 -3.79
N GLU A 37 14.77 -8.56 -4.43
CA GLU A 37 15.80 -7.74 -5.10
C GLU A 37 16.57 -6.83 -4.14
N LEU A 38 15.85 -6.14 -3.23
CA LEU A 38 16.41 -5.03 -2.45
C LEU A 38 16.87 -5.44 -1.04
N ALA A 39 16.24 -6.45 -0.43
CA ALA A 39 16.55 -6.86 0.93
C ALA A 39 17.58 -8.01 0.93
N LYS A 40 18.74 -7.75 1.55
CA LYS A 40 19.87 -8.69 1.56
C LYS A 40 19.73 -9.83 2.57
N ASP A 41 19.02 -9.58 3.68
CA ASP A 41 18.96 -10.48 4.83
C ASP A 41 17.55 -11.01 5.08
N LEU A 42 16.92 -11.53 4.02
CA LEU A 42 15.59 -12.10 4.12
C LEU A 42 15.63 -13.50 4.77
N PRO A 43 14.73 -13.79 5.72
CA PRO A 43 14.67 -15.11 6.36
C PRO A 43 14.21 -16.22 5.40
N VAL A 44 13.47 -15.86 4.36
CA VAL A 44 12.98 -16.78 3.32
C VAL A 44 13.11 -16.11 1.96
N GLN A 45 13.72 -16.82 1.01
CA GLN A 45 13.83 -16.40 -0.39
C GLN A 45 13.47 -17.59 -1.33
N PRO A 46 12.65 -17.38 -2.38
CA PRO A 46 11.88 -16.16 -2.66
C PRO A 46 10.81 -15.87 -1.60
N CYS A 47 10.57 -14.59 -1.34
CA CYS A 47 9.57 -14.10 -0.37
C CYS A 47 8.17 -14.61 -0.65
N GLU A 48 7.84 -14.96 -1.91
CA GLU A 48 6.52 -15.48 -2.28
C GLU A 48 6.15 -16.76 -1.49
N LYS A 49 7.13 -17.51 -0.98
CA LYS A 49 6.91 -18.68 -0.11
C LYS A 49 6.25 -18.33 1.23
N LEU A 50 6.28 -17.06 1.65
CA LEU A 50 5.65 -16.57 2.88
C LEU A 50 4.16 -16.27 2.70
N ILE A 51 3.62 -16.34 1.47
CA ILE A 51 2.21 -16.07 1.21
C ILE A 51 1.36 -17.21 1.77
N THR A 52 0.52 -16.88 2.75
CA THR A 52 -0.48 -17.79 3.32
C THR A 52 -1.87 -17.23 3.09
N PHE A 53 -2.76 -18.05 2.52
CA PHE A 53 -4.16 -17.69 2.36
C PHE A 53 -4.90 -17.94 3.66
N VAL A 54 -5.49 -16.88 4.21
CA VAL A 54 -6.33 -16.93 5.40
C VAL A 54 -7.81 -16.84 5.02
N LYS A 55 -8.69 -17.28 5.92
CA LYS A 55 -10.13 -17.19 5.72
C LYS A 55 -10.53 -15.72 5.47
N ASP A 56 -11.41 -15.52 4.50
CA ASP A 56 -11.90 -14.19 4.13
C ASP A 56 -12.61 -13.51 5.32
N ARG A 57 -12.43 -12.20 5.45
CA ARG A 57 -13.04 -11.42 6.54
C ARG A 57 -14.54 -11.26 6.29
N PRO A 58 -15.43 -11.47 7.29
CA PRO A 58 -16.84 -11.17 7.13
C PRO A 58 -17.03 -9.70 6.75
N GLY A 59 -17.67 -9.43 5.60
CA GLY A 59 -17.85 -8.07 5.09
C GLY A 59 -16.69 -7.51 4.26
N HIS A 60 -15.81 -8.36 3.71
CA HIS A 60 -14.74 -7.89 2.83
C HIS A 60 -15.29 -7.24 1.56
N ASP A 61 -15.14 -5.92 1.43
CA ASP A 61 -15.24 -5.23 0.14
C ASP A 61 -14.15 -5.75 -0.79
N ARG A 62 -14.56 -6.48 -1.83
CA ARG A 62 -13.65 -7.15 -2.77
C ARG A 62 -13.01 -6.18 -3.77
N ARG A 63 -13.50 -4.95 -3.87
CA ARG A 63 -13.08 -3.97 -4.88
C ARG A 63 -13.30 -2.55 -4.39
N TYR A 64 -12.21 -1.80 -4.22
CA TYR A 64 -12.24 -0.35 -4.11
C TYR A 64 -11.76 0.22 -5.44
N ALA A 65 -12.68 0.86 -6.17
CA ALA A 65 -12.40 1.60 -7.38
C ALA A 65 -12.76 3.05 -7.14
N ILE A 66 -11.76 3.93 -7.11
CA ILE A 66 -12.01 5.37 -7.00
C ILE A 66 -12.09 5.95 -8.41
N ASP A 67 -13.24 6.50 -8.77
CA ASP A 67 -13.38 7.29 -9.99
C ASP A 67 -12.75 8.67 -9.78
N ALA A 68 -11.56 8.86 -10.35
CA ALA A 68 -10.80 10.10 -10.35
C ALA A 68 -11.01 10.93 -11.64
N THR A 69 -12.05 10.65 -12.43
CA THR A 69 -12.30 11.32 -13.71
C THR A 69 -12.49 12.83 -13.52
N LYS A 70 -13.22 13.25 -12.49
CA LYS A 70 -13.51 14.67 -12.23
C LYS A 70 -12.24 15.49 -12.03
N ILE A 71 -11.34 15.04 -11.16
CA ILE A 71 -10.11 15.78 -10.86
C ILE A 71 -9.15 15.80 -12.06
N LYS A 72 -9.15 14.74 -12.87
CA LYS A 72 -8.40 14.67 -14.12
C LYS A 72 -8.92 15.68 -15.14
N THR A 73 -10.22 15.72 -15.35
CA THR A 73 -10.84 16.59 -16.37
C THR A 73 -10.83 18.06 -15.96
N GLU A 74 -11.15 18.37 -14.70
CA GLU A 74 -11.26 19.77 -14.26
C GLU A 74 -9.92 20.39 -13.85
N LEU A 75 -9.04 19.61 -13.21
CA LEU A 75 -7.79 20.13 -12.64
C LEU A 75 -6.54 19.65 -13.39
N GLY A 76 -6.69 18.78 -14.39
CA GLY A 76 -5.57 18.16 -15.11
C GLY A 76 -4.73 17.24 -14.22
N TRP A 77 -5.24 16.83 -13.07
CA TRP A 77 -4.47 16.03 -12.12
C TRP A 77 -4.41 14.57 -12.54
N GLN A 78 -3.22 13.99 -12.45
CA GLN A 78 -3.00 12.57 -12.62
C GLN A 78 -1.88 12.11 -11.65
N PRO A 79 -1.86 10.84 -11.25
CA PRO A 79 -0.75 10.28 -10.48
C PRO A 79 0.57 10.48 -11.24
N SER A 80 1.62 10.89 -10.52
CA SER A 80 2.96 11.08 -11.10
C SER A 80 3.79 9.80 -11.12
N VAL A 81 3.34 8.75 -10.44
CA VAL A 81 4.04 7.46 -10.31
C VAL A 81 3.07 6.31 -10.55
N THR A 82 3.60 5.20 -11.05
CA THR A 82 2.86 3.94 -11.19
C THR A 82 2.80 3.21 -9.83
N VAL A 83 1.96 2.17 -9.73
CA VAL A 83 1.91 1.34 -8.51
C VAL A 83 3.27 0.69 -8.24
N GLU A 84 3.91 0.15 -9.27
CA GLU A 84 5.20 -0.51 -9.15
C GLU A 84 6.28 0.46 -8.66
N GLU A 85 6.36 1.64 -9.26
CA GLU A 85 7.33 2.67 -8.88
C GLU A 85 7.11 3.14 -7.43
N GLY A 86 5.86 3.44 -7.07
CA GLY A 86 5.51 3.83 -5.71
C GLY A 86 5.81 2.73 -4.69
N LEU A 87 5.55 1.46 -5.03
CA LEU A 87 5.83 0.33 -4.16
C LEU A 87 7.34 0.14 -3.95
N ARG A 88 8.15 0.25 -5.01
CA ARG A 88 9.61 0.18 -4.91
C ARG A 88 10.16 1.29 -4.02
N GLN A 89 9.78 2.55 -4.27
CA GLN A 89 10.19 3.67 -3.42
C GLN A 89 9.76 3.48 -1.95
N THR A 90 8.58 2.89 -1.73
CA THR A 90 8.09 2.57 -0.38
C THR A 90 9.00 1.55 0.29
N VAL A 91 9.35 0.44 -0.37
CA VAL A 91 10.24 -0.58 0.18
C VAL A 91 11.62 0.00 0.49
N GLU A 92 12.20 0.76 -0.43
CA GLU A 92 13.48 1.44 -0.21
C GLU A 92 13.42 2.36 1.01
N TRP A 93 12.33 3.11 1.17
CA TRP A 93 12.14 3.97 2.32
C TRP A 93 12.12 3.16 3.62
N PHE A 94 11.37 2.05 3.69
CA PHE A 94 11.35 1.20 4.89
C PHE A 94 12.73 0.60 5.20
N LEU A 95 13.47 0.13 4.19
CA LEU A 95 14.81 -0.42 4.37
C LEU A 95 15.80 0.62 4.91
N ASN A 96 15.67 1.87 4.48
CA ASN A 96 16.56 2.97 4.85
C ASN A 96 16.17 3.71 6.15
N ASN A 97 14.96 3.50 6.69
CA ASN A 97 14.43 4.23 7.84
C ASN A 97 14.07 3.31 9.02
N ARG A 98 14.92 2.31 9.31
CA ARG A 98 14.69 1.34 10.39
C ARG A 98 14.45 1.98 11.75
N ASN A 99 15.27 2.97 12.11
CA ASN A 99 15.14 3.75 13.33
C ASN A 99 13.78 4.44 13.49
N TRP A 100 13.06 4.69 12.39
CA TRP A 100 11.73 5.31 12.43
C TRP A 100 10.63 4.29 12.76
N TRP A 101 10.65 3.11 12.12
CA TRP A 101 9.56 2.12 12.30
C TRP A 101 9.84 1.08 13.38
N GLU A 102 11.10 0.72 13.67
CA GLU A 102 11.42 -0.29 14.69
C GLU A 102 10.81 0.04 16.07
N PRO A 103 10.83 1.30 16.56
CA PRO A 103 10.19 1.65 17.83
C PRO A 103 8.65 1.51 17.83
N LEU A 104 8.02 1.48 16.65
CA LEU A 104 6.56 1.31 16.53
C LEU A 104 6.14 -0.15 16.74
N LEU A 105 7.07 -1.10 16.73
CA LEU A 105 6.84 -2.52 17.00
C LEU A 105 6.85 -2.82 18.51
N SER A 106 6.17 -1.99 19.30
CA SER A 106 6.10 -2.11 20.76
C SER A 106 5.52 -3.46 21.21
N GLU A 107 5.72 -3.81 22.48
CA GLU A 107 5.12 -5.01 23.07
C GLU A 107 3.58 -5.01 22.93
N GLU A 108 2.94 -3.84 22.99
CA GLU A 108 1.48 -3.76 22.77
C GLU A 108 1.10 -4.10 21.33
N TYR A 109 1.89 -3.66 20.33
CA TYR A 109 1.67 -4.03 18.94
C TYR A 109 1.85 -5.54 18.72
N GLN A 110 2.87 -6.14 19.33
CA GLN A 110 3.10 -7.58 19.24
C GLN A 110 1.98 -8.39 19.92
N ALA A 111 1.50 -7.94 21.09
CA ALA A 111 0.38 -8.56 21.79
C ALA A 111 -0.92 -8.49 20.97
N TYR A 112 -1.19 -7.35 20.33
CA TYR A 112 -2.31 -7.21 19.40
C TYR A 112 -2.18 -8.16 18.20
N TYR A 113 -1.00 -8.22 17.59
CA TYR A 113 -0.74 -9.09 16.44
C TYR A 113 -0.99 -10.56 16.77
N GLN A 114 -0.47 -11.04 17.91
CA GLN A 114 -0.74 -12.40 18.38
C GLN A 114 -2.23 -12.64 18.61
N LYS A 115 -2.94 -11.71 19.26
CA LYS A 115 -4.39 -11.87 19.51
C LYS A 115 -5.19 -12.02 18.20
N VAL A 116 -4.83 -11.28 17.16
CA VAL A 116 -5.57 -11.28 15.89
C VAL A 116 -5.16 -12.44 14.99
N TYR A 117 -3.87 -12.82 14.97
CA TYR A 117 -3.32 -13.73 13.98
C TYR A 117 -2.80 -15.07 14.52
N ALA A 118 -2.60 -15.25 15.84
CA ALA A 118 -2.13 -16.54 16.40
C ALA A 118 -3.20 -17.65 16.41
N SER A 119 -4.43 -17.34 15.97
CA SER A 119 -5.55 -18.28 15.92
C SER A 119 -5.79 -18.90 14.53
N SER A 120 -4.86 -18.73 13.59
CA SER A 120 -4.95 -19.26 12.21
C SER A 120 -3.99 -20.43 11.97
#